data_AF-A0A6P0XTS7-F1
#
_entry.id   AF-A0A6P0XTS7-F1
#
_cell.length_a   1.000
_cell.length_b   1.000
_cell.length_c   1.000
_cell.angle_alpha   90.00
_cell.angle_beta   90.00
_cell.angle_gamma   90.00
#
_symmetry.space_group_name_H-M   'P 1'
#
loop_
_entity.id
_entity.type
_entity.pdbx_description
1 polymer ?
#
loop_
_entity_poly.entity_id
_entity_poly.type
_entity_poly.pdbx_seq_one_letter_code
_entity_poly.pdbx_strand_id
1 'polypeptide(L)'
;MATLVLLCFGFWQGNWSDFVTQWQNSRFIHVMSLDFCLLCFLFPFLVKDDLNRRGVKNPLTFWLVVLIPLIGPLIYLSSRPSLFAPYALSDASN
;
A
#
# COMPACT_ATOMS: atom_id res chain seq x y z
N MET A 1 -12.23 -8.76 6.71
CA MET A 1 -13.43 -9.44 6.16
C MET A 1 -14.57 -8.46 5.92
N ALA A 2 -15.04 -7.69 6.91
CA ALA A 2 -16.10 -6.70 6.72
C ALA A 2 -15.82 -5.62 5.65
N THR A 3 -14.57 -5.17 5.52
CA THR A 3 -14.16 -4.17 4.51
C THR A 3 -14.32 -4.65 3.07
N LEU A 4 -13.99 -5.91 2.80
CA LEU A 4 -14.17 -6.54 1.48
C LEU A 4 -15.65 -6.65 1.11
N VAL A 5 -16.50 -7.01 2.08
CA VAL A 5 -17.96 -7.11 1.90
C VAL A 5 -18.56 -5.74 1.59
N LEU A 6 -18.17 -4.70 2.34
CA LEU A 6 -18.64 -3.33 2.10
C LEU A 6 -18.13 -2.78 0.77
N LEU A 7 -16.92 -3.15 0.34
CA LEU A 7 -16.37 -2.75 -0.95
C LEU A 7 -17.11 -3.41 -2.11
N CYS A 8 -17.39 -4.72 -2.04
CA CYS A 8 -18.21 -5.40 -3.03
C CYS A 8 -19.65 -4.86 -3.05
N PHE A 9 -20.22 -4.57 -1.88
CA PHE A 9 -21.55 -3.98 -1.78
C PHE A 9 -21.61 -2.57 -2.36
N GLY A 10 -20.65 -1.71 -2.04
CA GLY A 10 -20.54 -0.36 -2.59
C GLY A 10 -20.29 -0.35 -4.10
N PHE A 11 -19.55 -1.34 -4.62
CA PHE A 11 -19.31 -1.46 -6.06
C PHE A 11 -20.56 -1.92 -6.83
N TRP A 12 -21.32 -2.87 -6.27
CA TRP A 12 -22.54 -3.40 -6.92
C TRP A 12 -23.73 -2.44 -6.79
N GLN A 13 -23.98 -1.92 -5.58
CA GLN A 13 -25.20 -1.18 -5.25
C GLN A 13 -24.97 0.34 -5.12
N GLY A 14 -23.74 0.82 -5.36
CA GLY A 14 -23.42 2.24 -5.28
C GLY A 14 -24.00 3.06 -6.43
N ASN A 15 -24.45 4.28 -6.11
CA ASN A 15 -24.85 5.24 -7.12
C ASN A 15 -23.62 5.97 -7.68
N TRP A 16 -23.07 5.44 -8.76
CA TRP A 16 -21.89 5.97 -9.43
C TRP A 16 -22.09 7.41 -9.97
N SER A 17 -23.30 7.76 -10.41
CA SER A 17 -23.60 9.11 -10.92
C SER A 17 -23.55 10.17 -9.82
N ASP A 18 -24.07 9.82 -8.64
CA ASP A 18 -24.02 10.68 -7.45
C ASP A 18 -22.58 10.81 -6.93
N PHE A 19 -21.81 9.71 -6.93
CA PHE A 19 -20.40 9.74 -6.58
C PHE A 19 -19.58 10.69 -7.47
N VAL A 20 -19.74 10.64 -8.80
CA VAL A 20 -19.03 11.53 -9.73
C VAL A 20 -19.40 13.00 -9.50
N THR A 21 -20.69 13.27 -9.23
CA THR A 21 -21.17 14.62 -8.92
C THR A 21 -20.55 15.12 -7.62
N GLN A 22 -20.55 14.30 -6.58
CA GLN A 22 -19.96 14.63 -5.29
C GLN A 22 -18.44 14.75 -5.36
N TRP A 23 -17.75 13.96 -6.19
CA TRP A 23 -16.31 14.06 -6.41
C TRP A 23 -15.91 15.45 -6.96
N GLN A 24 -16.73 16.05 -7.83
CA GLN A 24 -16.43 17.36 -8.41
C GLN A 24 -16.82 18.52 -7.49
N ASN A 25 -17.89 18.35 -6.69
CA ASN A 25 -18.44 19.43 -5.86
C ASN A 25 -17.94 19.43 -4.41
N SER A 26 -17.53 18.28 -3.88
CA SER A 26 -17.04 18.13 -2.52
C SER A 26 -15.53 17.94 -2.50
N ARG A 27 -14.81 18.94 -2.00
CA ARG A 27 -13.35 18.85 -1.77
C ARG A 27 -12.98 17.70 -0.83
N PHE A 28 -13.84 17.36 0.12
CA PHE A 28 -13.60 16.26 1.04
C PHE A 28 -13.58 14.93 0.31
N ILE A 29 -14.61 14.64 -0.49
CA ILE A 29 -14.69 13.41 -1.25
C ILE A 29 -13.55 13.36 -2.25
N HIS A 30 -13.35 14.43 -3.03
CA HIS A 30 -12.26 14.55 -3.99
C HIS A 30 -10.88 14.16 -3.42
N VAL A 31 -10.46 14.81 -2.32
CA VAL A 31 -9.14 14.58 -1.72
C VAL A 31 -9.07 13.19 -1.11
N MET A 32 -10.09 12.74 -0.38
CA MET A 32 -10.09 11.42 0.25
C MET A 32 -9.96 10.28 -0.73
N SER A 33 -10.69 10.33 -1.84
CA SER A 33 -10.63 9.26 -2.84
C SER A 33 -9.43 9.41 -3.79
N LEU A 34 -8.86 10.61 -3.94
CA LEU A 34 -7.56 10.80 -4.58
C LEU A 34 -6.43 10.23 -3.71
N ASP A 35 -6.43 10.49 -2.40
CA ASP A 35 -5.49 9.89 -1.45
C ASP A 35 -5.60 8.37 -1.50
N PHE A 36 -6.82 7.81 -1.50
CA PHE A 36 -7.02 6.36 -1.65
C PHE A 36 -6.42 5.82 -2.96
N CYS A 37 -6.68 6.48 -4.10
CA CYS A 37 -6.10 6.10 -5.38
C CYS A 37 -4.57 6.18 -5.38
N LEU A 38 -4.01 7.27 -4.85
CA LEU A 38 -2.57 7.43 -4.71
C LEU A 38 -1.98 6.32 -3.84
N LEU A 39 -2.57 6.02 -2.69
CA LEU A 39 -2.10 4.94 -1.83
C LEU A 39 -2.18 3.57 -2.53
N CYS A 40 -3.24 3.31 -3.30
CA CYS A 40 -3.40 2.08 -4.07
C CYS A 40 -2.35 1.90 -5.18
N PHE A 41 -1.84 2.98 -5.80
CA PHE A 41 -0.84 2.87 -6.88
C PHE A 41 0.60 3.08 -6.40
N LEU A 42 0.80 4.05 -5.51
CA LEU A 42 2.10 4.49 -5.03
C LEU A 42 2.75 3.44 -4.13
N PHE A 43 1.99 2.81 -3.21
CA PHE A 43 2.55 1.80 -2.31
C PHE A 43 3.04 0.54 -3.03
N PRO A 44 2.28 -0.08 -3.95
CA PRO A 44 2.79 -1.22 -4.71
C PRO A 44 4.05 -0.90 -5.50
N PHE A 45 4.14 0.32 -6.04
CA PHE A 45 5.31 0.79 -6.76
C PHE A 45 6.53 0.92 -5.84
N LEU A 46 6.39 1.60 -4.69
CA LEU A 46 7.46 1.76 -3.71
C LEU A 46 7.90 0.44 -3.06
N VAL A 47 6.95 -0.42 -2.70
CA VAL A 47 7.24 -1.72 -2.08
C VAL A 47 7.97 -2.63 -3.06
N LYS A 48 7.61 -2.61 -4.36
CA LYS A 48 8.33 -3.36 -5.40
C LYS A 48 9.79 -2.93 -5.49
N ASP A 49 10.06 -1.62 -5.47
CA ASP A 49 11.42 -1.09 -5.53
C ASP A 49 12.22 -1.42 -4.25
N ASP A 50 11.59 -1.27 -3.07
CA ASP A 50 12.21 -1.59 -1.77
C ASP A 50 12.54 -3.09 -1.63
N LEU A 51 11.66 -3.98 -2.09
CA LEU A 51 11.90 -5.42 -2.08
C LEU A 51 13.02 -5.82 -3.05
N ASN A 52 13.08 -5.18 -4.24
CA ASN A 52 14.14 -5.41 -5.21
C ASN A 52 15.51 -5.02 -4.67
N ARG A 53 15.59 -3.86 -3.98
CA ARG A 53 16.82 -3.42 -3.29
C ARG A 53 17.28 -4.36 -2.17
N ARG A 54 16.37 -5.13 -1.57
CA ARG A 54 16.67 -6.07 -0.48
C ARG A 54 16.87 -7.52 -0.92
N GLY A 55 16.75 -7.81 -2.22
CA GLY A 55 16.87 -9.18 -2.73
C GLY A 55 15.75 -10.11 -2.26
N VAL A 56 14.63 -9.58 -1.75
CA VAL A 56 13.49 -10.38 -1.29
C VAL A 56 12.65 -10.78 -2.50
N LYS A 57 12.80 -12.02 -2.96
CA LYS A 57 12.10 -12.56 -4.14
C LYS A 57 10.74 -13.18 -3.84
N ASN A 58 10.19 -13.00 -2.63
CA ASN A 58 8.96 -13.69 -2.25
C ASN A 58 7.71 -12.98 -2.84
N PRO A 59 7.04 -13.57 -3.85
CA PRO A 59 5.88 -12.95 -4.50
C PRO A 59 4.65 -12.87 -3.58
N LEU A 60 4.55 -13.75 -2.57
CA LEU A 60 3.42 -13.75 -1.64
C LEU A 60 3.44 -12.53 -0.72
N THR A 61 4.62 -12.13 -0.25
CA THR A 61 4.80 -10.92 0.57
C THR A 61 4.43 -9.66 -0.22
N PHE A 62 4.81 -9.60 -1.50
CA PHE A 62 4.42 -8.51 -2.38
C PHE A 62 2.89 -8.41 -2.51
N TRP A 63 2.21 -9.51 -2.83
CA TRP A 63 0.75 -9.51 -2.99
C TRP A 63 0.00 -9.19 -1.69
N LEU A 64 0.42 -9.73 -0.55
CA LEU A 64 -0.23 -9.44 0.74
C LEU A 64 -0.16 -7.97 1.14
N VAL A 65 0.95 -7.29 0.82
CA VAL A 65 1.15 -5.87 1.12
C VAL A 65 0.36 -4.98 0.17
N VAL A 66 0.29 -5.36 -1.11
CA VAL A 66 -0.42 -4.62 -2.16
C VAL A 66 -1.94 -4.75 -2.06
N LEU A 67 -2.45 -5.94 -1.69
CA LEU A 67 -3.89 -6.22 -1.69
C LEU A 67 -4.64 -5.52 -0.54
N ILE A 68 -3.92 -5.03 0.47
CA ILE A 68 -4.52 -4.34 1.62
C ILE A 68 -3.92 -2.93 1.70
N PRO A 69 -4.48 -1.95 0.97
CA PRO A 69 -3.88 -0.63 0.73
C PRO A 69 -3.60 0.23 1.98
N LEU A 70 -3.98 -0.23 3.19
CA LEU A 70 -3.68 0.45 4.46
C LEU A 70 -2.97 -0.44 5.49
N ILE A 71 -3.43 -1.69 5.67
CA ILE A 71 -2.91 -2.58 6.72
C ILE A 71 -1.66 -3.32 6.24
N GLY A 72 -1.58 -3.65 4.94
CA GLY A 72 -0.43 -4.35 4.35
C GLY A 72 0.88 -3.59 4.54
N PRO A 73 0.95 -2.29 4.19
CA PRO A 73 2.14 -1.47 4.41
C PRO A 73 2.51 -1.31 5.88
N LEU A 74 1.53 -1.18 6.78
CA LEU A 74 1.77 -1.07 8.22
C LEU A 74 2.44 -2.32 8.79
N ILE A 75 1.93 -3.50 8.43
CA ILE A 75 2.50 -4.78 8.84
C ILE A 75 3.89 -4.98 8.24
N TYR A 76 4.09 -4.61 6.97
CA TYR A 76 5.39 -4.70 6.31
C TYR A 76 6.44 -3.81 6.97
N LEU A 77 6.12 -2.55 7.25
CA LEU A 77 7.03 -1.63 7.94
C LEU A 77 7.35 -2.10 9.36
N SER A 78 6.36 -2.67 10.06
CA SER A 78 6.55 -3.20 11.42
C SER A 78 7.38 -4.49 11.44
N SER A 79 7.29 -5.30 10.38
CA SER A 79 8.01 -6.57 10.25
C SER A 79 9.29 -6.43 9.42
N ARG A 80 9.65 -5.21 9.02
CA ARG A 80 10.75 -4.90 8.12
C ARG A 80 12.06 -5.45 8.71
N PRO A 81 12.72 -6.43 8.07
CA PRO A 81 14.02 -6.88 8.53
C PRO A 81 15.04 -5.74 8.40
N SER A 82 15.83 -5.54 9.45
CA SER A 82 16.93 -4.56 9.46
C SER A 82 17.92 -4.91 8.37
N LEU A 83 18.42 -3.91 7.65
CA LEU A 83 19.55 -4.11 6.75
C LEU A 83 20.75 -4.53 7.60
N PHE A 84 21.13 -5.81 7.53
CA PHE A 84 22.39 -6.27 8.09
C PHE A 84 23.47 -5.49 7.35
N ALA A 85 24.12 -4.53 8.01
CA ALA A 85 25.19 -3.75 7.42
C ALA A 85 26.48 -4.56 7.58
N PRO A 86 27.00 -5.23 6.52
CA PRO A 86 28.26 -5.96 6.62
C PRO A 86 29.46 -5.01 6.70
N TYR A 87 29.24 -3.69 6.49
CA TYR A 87 30.28 -2.67 6.46
C TYR A 87 30.84 -2.32 7.85
N ALA A 88 30.05 -2.49 8.92
CA ALA A 88 30.50 -2.15 10.28
C ALA A 88 31.50 -3.16 10.88
N LEU A 89 31.68 -4.33 10.25
CA LEU A 89 32.61 -5.36 10.73
C LEU A 89 33.90 -5.45 9.90
N SER A 90 33.96 -4.84 8.71
CA SER A 90 35.21 -4.72 7.93
C SER A 90 36.07 -3.54 8.38
N ASP A 91 35.44 -2.51 8.97
CA ASP A 91 36.12 -1.29 9.41
C ASP A 91 36.62 -1.38 10.86
N ALA A 92 36.11 -2.34 11.63
CA ALA A 92 36.55 -2.62 13.00
C ALA A 92 37.72 -3.62 13.06
N SER A 93 38.17 -4.14 11.91
CA SER A 93 39.28 -5.09 11.79
C SER A 93 40.52 -4.53 11.07
N ASN A 94 40.58 -3.21 10.84
CA ASN A 94 41.75 -2.50 10.28
C ASN A 94 42.33 -1.52 11.30
#